data_AF-A0A7Z9FWV8-F1
#
_entry.id   AF-A0A7Z9FWV8-F1
#
_cell.length_a   1.000
_cell.length_b   1.000
_cell.length_c   1.000
_cell.angle_alpha   90.00
_cell.angle_beta   90.00
_cell.angle_gamma   90.00
#
_symmetry.space_group_name_H-M   'P 1'
#
loop_
_entity.id
_entity.type
_entity.pdbx_description
1 polymer ?
#
loop_
_entity_poly.entity_id
_entity_poly.type
_entity_poly.pdbx_seq_one_letter_code
_entity_poly.pdbx_strand_id
1 'polypeptide(L)'
;EQNPDGWVFAVWTDAGGIGLAWGKKKVKPKVWTHIAGTYDGKMLSLYINGKLDVSVKKEGKISNPGNPLGLGKYGGETYVGGMDEVFLYDRALSTDELEAIMKSFEVAFAVESRSKLATCWASLKQADKTF
;
A
#
# COMPACT_ATOMS: atom_id res chain seq x y z
N GLU A 1 5.76 -15.02 -17.16
CA GLU A 1 5.76 -14.50 -15.77
C GLU A 1 7.11 -14.78 -15.13
N GLN A 2 7.76 -13.79 -14.50
CA GLN A 2 9.10 -13.97 -13.92
C GLN A 2 9.08 -14.64 -12.53
N ASN A 3 7.95 -14.62 -11.82
CA ASN A 3 7.78 -15.26 -10.51
C ASN A 3 6.27 -15.56 -10.24
N PRO A 4 5.77 -16.79 -10.48
CA PRO A 4 4.33 -17.11 -10.47
C PRO A 4 3.64 -17.01 -9.09
N ASP A 5 4.40 -16.84 -8.02
CA ASP A 5 3.89 -16.58 -6.65
C ASP A 5 4.32 -15.18 -6.15
N GLY A 6 4.78 -14.32 -7.06
CA GLY A 6 5.36 -13.03 -6.75
C GLY A 6 4.33 -11.91 -6.75
N TRP A 7 4.64 -10.84 -6.02
CA TRP A 7 3.87 -9.60 -6.06
C TRP A 7 4.50 -8.63 -7.04
N VAL A 8 3.67 -7.82 -7.69
CA VAL A 8 4.15 -6.77 -8.60
C VAL A 8 3.58 -5.43 -8.19
N PHE A 9 4.46 -4.44 -8.11
CA PHE A 9 4.07 -3.04 -8.06
C PHE A 9 4.42 -2.38 -9.38
N ALA A 10 3.46 -1.68 -9.97
CA ALA A 10 3.58 -1.13 -11.31
C ALA A 10 3.15 0.33 -11.32
N VAL A 11 3.96 1.18 -11.94
CA VAL A 11 3.66 2.60 -12.12
C VAL A 11 3.98 2.98 -13.55
N TRP A 12 3.04 3.63 -14.22
CA TRP A 12 3.27 4.19 -15.54
C TRP A 12 3.84 5.59 -15.40
N THR A 13 4.91 5.88 -16.14
CA THR A 13 5.54 7.20 -16.15
C THR A 13 5.57 7.82 -17.54
N ASP A 14 5.65 9.14 -17.58
CA ASP A 14 5.88 9.91 -18.82
C ASP A 14 7.23 9.61 -19.47
N ALA A 15 8.22 9.17 -18.70
CA ALA A 15 9.54 8.77 -19.16
C ALA A 15 9.70 7.24 -19.19
N GLY A 16 9.45 6.65 -20.36
CA GLY A 16 9.74 5.23 -20.62
C GLY A 16 8.64 4.24 -20.20
N GLY A 17 7.38 4.67 -20.16
CA GLY A 17 6.21 3.78 -20.02
C GLY A 17 6.07 3.13 -18.64
N ILE A 18 5.62 1.88 -18.60
CA ILE A 18 5.41 1.14 -17.35
C ILE A 18 6.73 0.74 -16.68
N GLY A 19 6.89 1.05 -15.40
CA GLY A 19 7.92 0.53 -14.52
C GLY A 19 7.34 -0.56 -13.65
N LEU A 20 8.12 -1.64 -13.44
CA LEU A 20 7.68 -2.83 -12.73
C LEU A 20 8.70 -3.21 -11.66
N ALA A 21 8.25 -3.34 -10.41
CA ALA A 21 8.98 -4.00 -9.34
C ALA A 21 8.39 -5.39 -9.14
N TRP A 22 9.11 -6.41 -9.60
CA TRP A 22 8.77 -7.81 -9.37
C TRP A 22 9.37 -8.29 -8.06
N GLY A 23 8.50 -8.68 -7.12
CA GLY A 23 8.87 -9.24 -5.84
C GLY A 23 9.66 -10.54 -6.00
N LYS A 24 10.71 -10.66 -5.19
CA LYS A 24 11.60 -11.83 -5.12
C LYS A 24 11.20 -12.76 -3.99
N LYS A 25 10.69 -12.23 -2.87
CA LYS A 25 10.22 -13.04 -1.75
C LYS A 25 8.89 -13.70 -2.09
N LYS A 26 8.83 -15.01 -1.84
CA LYS A 26 7.58 -15.76 -1.84
C LYS A 26 6.80 -15.46 -0.56
N VAL A 27 5.50 -15.29 -0.70
CA VAL A 27 4.57 -15.10 0.41
C VAL A 27 3.89 -16.42 0.72
N LYS A 28 3.69 -16.72 2.01
CA LYS A 28 3.00 -17.95 2.43
C LYS A 28 1.50 -17.82 2.14
N PRO A 29 0.88 -18.78 1.43
CA PRO A 29 -0.56 -18.78 1.23
C PRO A 29 -1.32 -18.82 2.56
N LYS A 30 -2.53 -18.21 2.58
CA LYS A 30 -3.44 -18.20 3.75
C LYS A 30 -2.88 -17.53 5.00
N VAL A 31 -1.87 -16.66 4.85
CA VAL A 31 -1.31 -15.84 5.94
C VAL A 31 -1.38 -14.38 5.52
N TRP A 32 -1.96 -13.53 6.36
CA TRP A 32 -1.97 -12.09 6.14
C TRP A 32 -0.54 -11.57 5.99
N THR A 33 -0.31 -10.82 4.92
CA THR A 33 0.99 -10.26 4.57
C THR A 33 0.80 -8.82 4.17
N HIS A 34 1.58 -7.92 4.77
CA HIS A 34 1.56 -6.52 4.41
C HIS A 34 2.40 -6.31 3.15
N ILE A 35 1.79 -5.75 2.10
CA ILE A 35 2.43 -5.43 0.82
C ILE A 35 2.36 -3.92 0.63
N ALA A 36 3.49 -3.29 0.33
CA ALA A 36 3.53 -1.86 0.05
C ALA A 36 4.42 -1.55 -1.16
N GLY A 37 3.95 -0.66 -2.02
CA GLY A 37 4.72 -0.10 -3.13
C GLY A 37 4.98 1.39 -2.88
N THR A 38 6.19 1.86 -3.13
CA THR A 38 6.51 3.30 -3.09
C THR A 38 7.17 3.75 -4.39
N TYR A 39 6.89 4.99 -4.77
CA TYR A 39 7.48 5.63 -5.93
C TYR A 39 7.80 7.08 -5.64
N ASP A 40 9.08 7.45 -5.74
CA ASP A 40 9.59 8.80 -5.42
C ASP A 40 9.94 9.65 -6.66
N GLY A 41 9.56 9.18 -7.86
CA GLY A 41 9.94 9.81 -9.14
C GLY A 41 11.27 9.34 -9.71
N LYS A 42 12.02 8.51 -8.98
CA LYS A 42 13.32 7.94 -9.41
C LYS A 42 13.43 6.44 -9.18
N MET A 43 12.85 5.94 -8.10
CA MET A 43 12.92 4.57 -7.63
C MET A 43 11.52 4.04 -7.38
N LEU A 44 11.25 2.85 -7.91
CA LEU A 44 10.04 2.09 -7.69
C LEU A 44 10.39 0.91 -6.78
N SER A 45 9.84 0.92 -5.57
CA SER A 45 10.22 -0.01 -4.51
C SER A 45 9.02 -0.82 -4.05
N LEU A 46 9.24 -2.11 -3.78
CA LEU A 46 8.25 -3.04 -3.25
C LEU A 46 8.73 -3.60 -1.92
N TYR A 47 7.85 -3.61 -0.94
CA TYR A 47 8.09 -4.03 0.43
C TYR A 47 7.14 -5.16 0.80
N ILE A 48 7.65 -6.13 1.56
CA ILE A 48 6.88 -7.26 2.09
C ILE A 48 7.14 -7.32 3.59
N ASN A 49 6.06 -7.24 4.37
CA ASN A 49 6.09 -7.14 5.83
C ASN A 49 7.03 -6.03 6.33
N GLY A 50 6.89 -4.83 5.76
CA GLY A 50 7.65 -3.63 6.12
C GLY A 50 9.10 -3.61 5.61
N LYS A 51 9.61 -4.74 5.12
CA LYS A 51 11.00 -4.86 4.65
C LYS A 51 11.07 -4.73 3.13
N LEU A 52 12.03 -3.94 2.66
CA LEU A 52 12.32 -3.82 1.23
C LEU A 52 12.59 -5.21 0.63
N ASP A 53 11.96 -5.49 -0.50
CA ASP A 53 12.16 -6.73 -1.27
C ASP A 53 12.90 -6.45 -2.58
N VAL A 54 12.44 -5.45 -3.33
CA VAL A 54 13.09 -5.01 -4.56
C VAL A 54 12.95 -3.50 -4.73
N SER A 55 13.95 -2.88 -5.36
CA SER A 55 13.91 -1.49 -5.78
C SER A 55 14.48 -1.39 -7.20
N VAL A 56 13.77 -0.70 -8.08
CA VAL A 56 14.10 -0.57 -9.50
C VAL A 56 14.17 0.91 -9.85
N LYS A 57 15.22 1.30 -10.58
CA LYS A 57 15.34 2.67 -11.09
C LYS A 57 14.25 2.90 -12.15
N LYS A 58 13.42 3.91 -11.93
CA LYS A 58 12.36 4.35 -12.83
C LYS A 58 12.17 5.85 -12.70
N GLU A 59 12.75 6.60 -13.63
CA GLU A 59 12.60 8.06 -13.64
C GLU A 59 11.29 8.48 -14.33
N GLY A 60 10.81 9.67 -13.99
CA GLY A 60 9.64 10.29 -14.61
C GLY A 60 8.57 10.68 -13.60
N LYS A 61 7.54 11.36 -14.10
CA LYS A 61 6.31 11.62 -13.34
C LYS A 61 5.31 10.53 -13.62
N ILE A 62 4.50 10.18 -12.61
CA ILE A 62 3.37 9.28 -12.82
C ILE A 62 2.48 9.88 -13.90
N SER A 63 2.18 9.08 -14.92
CA SER A 63 1.31 9.45 -16.02
C SER A 63 0.32 8.31 -16.26
N ASN A 64 -0.97 8.60 -16.26
CA ASN A 64 -1.99 7.60 -16.53
C ASN A 64 -2.34 7.58 -18.02
N PRO A 65 -2.10 6.49 -18.76
CA PRO A 65 -2.50 6.36 -20.16
C PRO A 65 -4.02 6.16 -20.36
N GLY A 66 -4.85 6.38 -19.32
CA GLY A 66 -6.30 6.21 -19.36
C GLY A 66 -6.81 4.89 -18.77
N ASN A 67 -5.95 4.12 -18.10
CA ASN A 67 -6.33 2.86 -17.46
C ASN A 67 -6.79 3.09 -16.01
N PRO A 68 -7.76 2.32 -15.50
CA PRO A 68 -8.11 2.35 -14.09
C PRO A 68 -6.97 1.82 -13.22
N LEU A 69 -6.93 2.26 -11.96
CA LEU A 69 -6.04 1.68 -10.95
C LEU A 69 -6.42 0.22 -10.71
N GLY A 70 -5.46 -0.69 -10.88
CA GLY A 70 -5.65 -2.12 -10.62
C GLY A 70 -5.14 -2.50 -9.23
N LEU A 71 -5.97 -3.19 -8.45
CA LEU A 71 -5.58 -3.86 -7.21
C LEU A 71 -5.83 -5.36 -7.39
N GLY A 72 -4.86 -6.20 -7.00
CA GLY A 72 -4.98 -7.64 -7.18
C GLY A 72 -5.10 -8.07 -8.66
N LYS A 73 -4.62 -7.27 -9.61
CA LYS A 73 -4.65 -7.59 -11.03
C LYS A 73 -3.43 -7.04 -11.73
N TYR A 74 -2.79 -7.85 -12.57
CA TYR A 74 -1.74 -7.38 -13.47
C TYR A 74 -1.71 -8.21 -14.75
N GLY A 75 -1.85 -7.56 -15.91
CA GLY A 75 -1.99 -8.25 -17.19
C GLY A 75 -3.20 -9.19 -17.20
N GLY A 76 -2.98 -10.46 -17.56
CA GLY A 76 -4.01 -11.51 -17.50
C GLY A 76 -4.25 -12.08 -16.10
N GLU A 77 -3.35 -11.84 -15.15
CA GLU A 77 -3.37 -12.45 -13.82
C GLU A 77 -4.34 -11.70 -12.89
N THR A 78 -5.08 -12.47 -12.09
CA THR A 78 -6.02 -11.95 -11.09
C THR A 78 -5.77 -12.65 -9.76
N TYR A 79 -5.58 -11.85 -8.72
CA TYR A 79 -5.42 -12.30 -7.35
C TYR A 79 -6.73 -12.87 -6.81
N VAL A 80 -6.63 -14.03 -6.15
CA VAL A 80 -7.76 -14.68 -5.47
C VAL A 80 -7.38 -14.85 -4.01
N GLY A 81 -7.98 -14.03 -3.15
CA GLY A 81 -7.71 -14.03 -1.70
C GLY A 81 -8.36 -12.84 -0.99
N GLY A 82 -8.08 -12.70 0.30
CA GLY A 82 -8.52 -11.55 1.10
C GLY A 82 -7.61 -10.35 0.88
N MET A 83 -8.20 -9.17 0.77
CA MET A 83 -7.49 -7.88 0.79
C MET A 83 -8.22 -7.00 1.79
N ASP A 84 -7.46 -6.33 2.66
CA ASP A 84 -7.99 -5.47 3.71
C ASP A 84 -7.05 -4.29 3.94
N GLU A 85 -7.58 -3.20 4.49
CA GLU A 85 -6.87 -1.97 4.85
C GLU A 85 -6.03 -1.38 3.71
N VAL A 86 -6.69 -1.01 2.61
CA VAL A 86 -6.04 -0.43 1.43
C VAL A 86 -5.88 1.08 1.57
N PHE A 87 -4.62 1.53 1.54
CA PHE A 87 -4.25 2.95 1.57
C PHE A 87 -3.56 3.39 0.28
N LEU A 88 -3.74 4.66 -0.08
CA LEU A 88 -3.06 5.32 -1.19
C LEU A 88 -2.56 6.69 -0.73
N TYR A 89 -1.30 6.99 -1.03
CA TYR A 89 -0.63 8.24 -0.65
C TYR A 89 -0.19 9.01 -1.90
N ASP A 90 -0.11 10.33 -1.77
CA ASP A 90 0.40 11.25 -2.79
C ASP A 90 1.93 11.41 -2.76
N ARG A 91 2.59 10.69 -1.84
CA ARG A 91 4.04 10.68 -1.65
C ARG A 91 4.57 9.26 -1.42
N ALA A 92 5.87 9.08 -1.63
CA ALA A 92 6.56 7.89 -1.16
C ALA A 92 6.63 7.89 0.37
N LEU A 93 6.22 6.78 0.98
CA LEU A 93 6.40 6.54 2.41
C LEU A 93 7.82 6.03 2.71
N SER A 94 8.34 6.39 3.89
CA SER A 94 9.59 5.84 4.41
C SER A 94 9.41 4.40 4.91
N THR A 95 10.50 3.68 5.13
CA THR A 95 10.47 2.34 5.75
C THR A 95 9.82 2.37 7.12
N ASP A 96 10.12 3.39 7.92
CA ASP A 96 9.64 3.50 9.30
C ASP A 96 8.12 3.75 9.32
N GLU A 97 7.61 4.55 8.38
CA GLU A 97 6.18 4.76 8.19
C GLU A 97 5.47 3.46 7.78
N LEU A 98 6.05 2.70 6.85
CA LEU A 98 5.50 1.41 6.43
C LEU A 98 5.50 0.39 7.57
N GLU A 99 6.53 0.37 8.41
CA GLU A 99 6.58 -0.48 9.59
C GLU A 99 5.55 -0.07 10.66
N ALA A 100 5.31 1.24 10.83
CA ALA A 100 4.31 1.74 11.75
C ALA A 100 2.89 1.37 11.28
N ILE A 101 2.58 1.60 10.00
CA ILE A 101 1.28 1.25 9.39
C ILE A 101 1.03 -0.26 9.47
N MET A 102 2.05 -1.08 9.23
CA MET A 102 1.94 -2.54 9.35
C MET A 102 1.55 -2.98 10.76
N LYS A 103 2.05 -2.29 11.79
CA LYS A 103 1.74 -2.60 13.19
C LYS A 103 0.36 -2.10 13.60
N SER A 104 -0.10 -0.99 13.03
CA SER A 104 -1.43 -0.42 13.28
C SER A 104 -1.90 0.42 12.10
N PHE A 105 -3.07 0.07 11.54
CA PHE A 105 -3.69 0.85 10.47
C PHE A 105 -4.15 2.24 10.96
N GLU A 106 -4.31 2.46 12.27
CA GLU A 106 -4.74 3.76 12.80
C GLU A 106 -3.78 4.90 12.45
N VAL A 107 -2.48 4.61 12.34
CA VAL A 107 -1.47 5.61 11.98
C VAL A 107 -1.46 5.94 10.48
N ALA A 108 -2.20 5.19 9.67
CA ALA A 108 -2.32 5.42 8.24
C ALA A 108 -3.25 6.60 7.91
N PHE A 109 -4.13 6.98 8.84
CA PHE A 109 -5.12 8.04 8.65
C PHE A 109 -4.51 9.42 8.83
N ALA A 110 -4.93 10.38 7.98
CA ALA A 110 -4.56 11.79 8.11
C ALA A 110 -5.13 12.47 9.37
N VAL A 111 -6.08 11.83 10.06
CA VAL A 111 -6.69 12.31 11.30
C VAL A 111 -6.87 11.13 12.25
N GLU A 112 -6.38 11.27 13.48
CA GLU A 112 -6.61 10.27 14.52
C GLU A 112 -8.10 10.06 14.76
N SER A 113 -8.55 8.81 14.74
CA SER A 113 -9.97 8.46 14.89
C SER A 113 -10.55 8.95 16.21
N ARG A 114 -9.76 8.99 17.29
CA ARG A 114 -10.17 9.51 18.62
C ARG A 114 -10.30 11.03 18.68
N SER A 115 -9.64 11.73 17.76
CA SER A 115 -9.64 13.20 17.67
C SER A 115 -10.79 13.73 16.78
N LYS A 116 -11.60 12.84 16.20
CA LYS A 116 -12.83 13.24 15.50
C LYS A 116 -13.91 13.60 16.52
N LEU A 117 -14.59 14.72 16.30
CA LEU A 117 -15.68 15.19 17.17
C LEU A 117 -16.73 14.10 17.40
N ALA A 118 -17.08 13.33 16.37
CA ALA A 118 -18.08 12.27 16.47
C ALA A 118 -17.72 11.18 17.50
N THR A 119 -16.46 10.75 17.55
CA THR A 119 -15.94 9.74 18.49
C THR A 119 -15.79 10.33 19.88
N CYS A 120 -15.34 11.58 20.00
CA CYS A 120 -15.28 12.30 21.28
C CYS A 120 -16.69 12.46 21.88
N TRP A 121 -17.68 12.84 21.07
CA TRP A 121 -19.09 12.93 21.47
C TRP A 121 -19.71 11.58 21.82
N ALA A 122 -19.35 10.51 21.10
CA ALA A 122 -19.79 9.16 21.44
C ALA A 122 -19.24 8.71 22.81
N SER A 123 -17.96 8.96 23.07
CA SER A 123 -17.34 8.67 24.37
C SER A 123 -17.96 9.49 25.50
N LEU A 124 -18.20 10.79 25.30
CA LEU A 124 -18.88 11.64 26.29
C LEU A 124 -20.28 11.12 26.62
N LYS A 125 -21.10 10.81 25.61
CA LYS A 125 -22.45 10.27 25.82
C LYS A 125 -22.47 8.90 26.48
N GLN A 126 -21.41 8.12 26.33
CA GLN A 126 -21.29 6.81 26.98
C GLN A 126 -20.87 6.95 28.45
N ALA A 127 -20.05 7.96 28.77
CA ALA A 127 -19.66 8.30 30.14
C ALA A 127 -20.80 8.94 30.97
N ASP A 128 -21.75 9.62 30.32
CA ASP A 128 -22.93 10.21 31.01
C ASP A 128 -24.01 9.18 31.39
N LYS A 129 -23.95 7.95 30.88
CA LYS A 129 -24.96 6.90 31.14
C LYS A 129 -24.74 6.13 32.45
N THR A 130 -23.85 6.61 33.32
CA THR A 130 -23.50 5.96 34.59
C THR A 130 -24.23 6.52 35.82
N PHE A 131 -25.41 7.13 35.65
CA PHE A 131 -26.31 7.52 36.74
C PHE A 131 -27.61 6.71 36.74
#